data_AF-A0A2V6H4X7-F1
#
_entry.id   AF-A0A2V6H4X7-F1
#
_cell.length_a   1.000
_cell.length_b   1.000
_cell.length_c   1.000
_cell.angle_alpha   90.00
_cell.angle_beta   90.00
_cell.angle_gamma   90.00
#
_symmetry.space_group_name_H-M   'P 1'
#
loop_
_entity.id
_entity.type
_entity.pdbx_description
1 polymer ?
#
loop_
_entity_poly.entity_id
_entity_poly.type
_entity_poly.pdbx_seq_one_letter_code
_entity_poly.pdbx_strand_id
1 'polypeptide(L)'
;MMRLAREITPLYPQLNLDLLLAGILFHDSGKLWENQLPESGFTMGYDERGELMGHISIGLELVNSLWRRLSAENAEAWKDLAPPSEDVRLHLLHLIGAHHGEPEFGSPVSPKTPEAMALHYIDNLDARLEMFATGYTTAKPLAARIFDRVRPLPGNLVKSLDKFQQPSSATKKDGQLL
;
A
#
# COMPACT_ATOMS: atom_id res chain seq x y z
N MET A 1 -4.83 -1.35 0.52
CA MET A 1 -4.21 -1.15 -0.82
C MET A 1 -4.93 -1.78 -2.04
N MET A 2 -4.95 -3.11 -2.25
CA MET A 2 -5.45 -3.71 -3.53
C MET A 2 -6.89 -3.35 -3.90
N ARG A 3 -7.78 -3.22 -2.90
CA ARG A 3 -9.16 -2.76 -3.13
C ARG A 3 -9.18 -1.35 -3.71
N LEU A 4 -8.37 -0.44 -3.15
CA LEU A 4 -8.25 0.92 -3.64
C LEU A 4 -7.75 0.96 -5.08
N ALA A 5 -6.75 0.15 -5.44
CA ALA A 5 -6.28 0.05 -6.83
C ALA A 5 -7.42 -0.32 -7.80
N ARG A 6 -8.22 -1.34 -7.48
CA ARG A 6 -9.37 -1.75 -8.30
C ARG A 6 -10.43 -0.66 -8.45
N GLU A 7 -10.64 0.15 -7.42
CA GLU A 7 -11.63 1.24 -7.45
C GLU A 7 -11.13 2.47 -8.23
N ILE A 8 -9.82 2.80 -8.19
CA ILE A 8 -9.30 3.98 -8.88
C ILE A 8 -8.97 3.72 -10.35
N THR A 9 -8.60 2.50 -10.75
CA THR A 9 -8.20 2.23 -12.13
C THR A 9 -9.30 2.56 -13.16
N PRO A 10 -10.60 2.31 -12.92
CA PRO A 10 -11.67 2.76 -13.83
C PRO A 10 -11.70 4.28 -14.05
N LEU A 11 -11.19 5.08 -13.11
CA LEU A 11 -11.10 6.54 -13.21
C LEU A 11 -9.84 6.99 -13.98
N TYR A 12 -8.85 6.12 -14.14
CA TYR A 12 -7.57 6.38 -14.80
C TYR A 12 -7.24 5.24 -15.78
N PRO A 13 -7.86 5.22 -16.99
CA PRO A 13 -7.73 4.13 -17.96
C PRO A 13 -6.29 3.84 -18.43
N GLN A 14 -5.37 4.78 -18.23
CA GLN A 14 -3.95 4.61 -18.52
C GLN A 14 -3.21 3.69 -17.54
N LEU A 15 -3.79 3.38 -16.38
CA LEU A 15 -3.17 2.50 -15.40
C LEU A 15 -3.30 1.03 -15.82
N ASN A 16 -2.18 0.33 -15.88
CA ASN A 16 -2.16 -1.12 -15.97
C ASN A 16 -2.51 -1.73 -14.60
N LEU A 17 -3.73 -2.24 -14.45
CA LEU A 17 -4.21 -2.82 -13.19
C LEU A 17 -3.38 -4.02 -12.75
N ASP A 18 -3.04 -4.92 -13.66
CA ASP A 18 -2.32 -6.16 -13.32
C ASP A 18 -0.91 -5.85 -12.81
N LEU A 19 -0.21 -4.92 -13.47
CA LEU A 19 1.10 -4.44 -13.04
C LEU A 19 1.01 -3.71 -11.70
N LEU A 20 0.00 -2.86 -11.50
CA LEU A 20 -0.21 -2.16 -10.22
C LEU A 20 -0.51 -3.14 -9.08
N LEU A 21 -1.36 -4.16 -9.30
CA LEU A 21 -1.65 -5.20 -8.31
C LEU A 21 -0.40 -6.03 -7.97
N ALA A 22 0.42 -6.38 -8.97
CA ALA A 22 1.70 -7.04 -8.74
C ALA A 22 2.66 -6.14 -7.93
N GLY A 23 2.76 -4.86 -8.27
CA GLY A 23 3.53 -3.88 -7.50
C GLY A 23 3.06 -3.79 -6.05
N ILE A 24 1.75 -3.67 -5.81
CA ILE A 24 1.18 -3.66 -4.46
C ILE A 24 1.53 -4.94 -3.70
N LEU A 25 1.46 -6.10 -4.34
CA LEU A 25 1.79 -7.37 -3.69
C LEU A 25 3.26 -7.43 -3.23
N PHE A 26 4.19 -6.88 -4.02
CA PHE A 26 5.62 -7.10 -3.84
C PHE A 26 6.42 -5.91 -3.29
N HIS A 27 5.89 -4.67 -3.31
CA HIS A 27 6.66 -3.47 -2.95
C HIS A 27 7.38 -3.57 -1.59
N ASP A 28 6.71 -4.19 -0.62
CA ASP A 28 7.19 -4.33 0.76
C ASP A 28 7.64 -5.76 1.11
N SER A 29 7.77 -6.67 0.14
CA SER A 29 8.08 -8.08 0.44
C SER A 29 9.43 -8.27 1.15
N GLY A 30 10.36 -7.32 1.00
CA GLY A 30 11.63 -7.33 1.73
C GLY A 30 11.48 -7.19 3.25
N LYS A 31 10.35 -6.65 3.75
CA LYS A 31 10.08 -6.52 5.19
C LYS A 31 10.03 -7.86 5.91
N LEU A 32 9.77 -8.95 5.18
CA LEU A 32 9.81 -10.31 5.73
C LEU A 32 11.20 -10.68 6.26
N TRP A 33 12.26 -10.20 5.61
CA TRP A 33 13.64 -10.41 6.04
C TRP A 33 14.16 -9.29 6.92
N GLU A 34 13.69 -8.06 6.72
CA GLU A 34 14.09 -6.92 7.56
C GLU A 34 13.56 -7.04 8.99
N ASN A 35 12.27 -7.38 9.17
CA ASN A 35 11.64 -7.38 10.49
C ASN A 35 11.81 -8.69 11.27
N GLN A 36 12.20 -9.79 10.61
CA GLN A 36 12.38 -11.13 11.20
C GLN A 36 11.32 -11.49 12.25
N LEU A 37 10.04 -11.37 11.91
CA LEU A 37 8.97 -11.64 12.85
C LEU A 37 8.90 -13.17 13.12
N PRO A 38 9.03 -13.63 14.38
CA PRO A 38 8.89 -15.04 14.70
C PRO A 38 7.43 -15.47 14.58
N GLU A 39 7.20 -16.74 14.26
CA GLU A 39 5.84 -17.30 14.18
C GLU A 39 5.05 -17.12 15.50
N SER A 40 5.75 -17.10 16.63
CA SER A 40 5.17 -17.04 17.97
C SER A 40 4.91 -15.63 18.52
N GLY A 41 5.19 -14.56 17.77
CA GLY A 41 4.96 -13.20 18.30
C GLY A 41 5.36 -12.05 17.39
N PHE A 42 5.29 -10.84 17.95
CA PHE A 42 5.55 -9.58 17.22
C PHE A 42 6.84 -8.88 17.66
N THR A 43 7.69 -9.56 18.43
CA THR A 43 9.01 -9.04 18.80
C THR A 43 9.93 -9.16 17.60
N MET A 44 10.31 -8.03 17.01
CA MET A 44 11.27 -7.96 15.92
C MET A 44 12.67 -8.29 16.43
N GLY A 45 13.31 -9.29 15.82
CA GLY A 45 14.73 -9.55 16.02
C GLY A 45 15.59 -8.57 15.22
N TYR A 46 16.88 -8.51 15.54
CA TYR A 46 17.86 -7.80 14.72
C TYR A 46 18.50 -8.77 13.74
N ASP A 47 18.53 -8.39 12.46
CA ASP A 47 19.21 -9.14 11.40
C ASP A 47 20.19 -8.25 10.65
N GLU A 48 21.43 -8.73 10.49
CA GLU A 48 22.50 -7.96 9.88
C GLU A 48 22.18 -7.57 8.43
N ARG A 49 21.54 -8.46 7.66
CA ARG A 49 21.14 -8.14 6.28
C ARG A 49 20.06 -7.07 6.26
N GLY A 50 19.06 -7.17 7.13
CA GLY A 50 18.04 -6.14 7.32
C GLY A 50 18.66 -4.76 7.60
N GLU A 51 19.53 -4.69 8.61
CA GLU A 51 20.19 -3.44 9.04
C GLU A 51 21.10 -2.83 7.96
N LEU A 52 21.80 -3.65 7.18
CA LEU A 52 22.73 -3.16 6.15
C LEU A 52 22.06 -2.78 4.84
N MET A 53 20.98 -3.47 4.44
CA MET A 53 20.41 -3.37 3.09
C MET A 53 19.06 -2.65 3.05
N GLY A 54 18.25 -2.78 4.09
CA GLY A 54 16.85 -2.34 4.14
C GLY A 54 15.89 -3.12 3.23
N HIS A 55 14.59 -3.04 3.52
CA HIS A 55 13.57 -3.84 2.84
C HIS A 55 13.48 -3.58 1.33
N ILE A 56 13.70 -2.36 0.85
CA ILE A 56 13.57 -2.04 -0.58
C ILE A 56 14.64 -2.79 -1.40
N SER A 57 15.90 -2.73 -0.96
CA SER A 57 17.01 -3.40 -1.65
C SER A 57 16.83 -4.92 -1.62
N ILE A 58 16.41 -5.47 -0.48
CA ILE A 58 16.11 -6.90 -0.33
C ILE A 58 14.94 -7.31 -1.24
N GLY A 59 13.87 -6.51 -1.29
CA GLY A 59 12.71 -6.74 -2.14
C GLY A 59 13.05 -6.75 -3.64
N LEU A 60 13.88 -5.80 -4.09
CA LEU A 60 14.37 -5.74 -5.47
C LEU A 60 15.16 -7.00 -5.84
N GLU A 61 16.08 -7.44 -4.97
CA GLU A 61 16.89 -8.65 -5.18
C GLU A 61 16.01 -9.90 -5.26
N LEU A 62 15.09 -10.06 -4.30
CA LEU A 62 14.16 -11.18 -4.21
C LEU A 62 13.31 -11.30 -5.47
N VAL A 63 12.62 -10.22 -5.84
CA VAL A 63 11.67 -10.22 -6.95
C VAL A 63 12.39 -10.39 -8.28
N ASN A 64 13.55 -9.76 -8.47
CA ASN A 64 14.36 -9.95 -9.67
C ASN A 64 14.82 -11.41 -9.82
N SER A 65 15.30 -12.01 -8.73
CA SER A 65 15.77 -13.41 -8.72
C SER A 65 14.63 -14.38 -9.00
N LEU A 66 13.47 -14.17 -8.37
CA LEU A 66 12.27 -14.95 -8.61
C LEU A 66 11.81 -14.84 -10.07
N TRP A 67 11.76 -13.61 -10.61
CA TRP A 67 11.36 -13.40 -12.01
C TRP A 67 12.30 -14.10 -12.98
N ARG A 68 13.62 -13.98 -12.80
CA ARG A 68 14.63 -14.63 -13.65
C ARG A 68 14.45 -16.14 -13.68
N ARG A 69 14.24 -16.75 -12.50
CA ARG A 69 13.99 -18.19 -12.38
C ARG A 69 12.70 -18.61 -13.10
N LEU A 70 11.58 -17.92 -12.83
CA LEU A 70 10.30 -18.22 -13.47
C LEU A 70 10.35 -18.00 -14.98
N SER A 71 11.00 -16.94 -15.45
CA SER A 71 11.13 -16.68 -16.89
C SER A 71 11.94 -17.74 -17.62
N ALA A 72 12.95 -18.33 -16.98
CA ALA A 72 13.71 -19.45 -17.54
C ALA A 72 12.86 -20.73 -17.59
N GLU A 73 12.09 -21.01 -16.54
CA GLU A 73 11.19 -22.17 -16.44
C GLU A 73 9.99 -22.08 -17.42
N ASN A 74 9.60 -20.86 -17.83
CA ASN A 74 8.39 -20.60 -18.61
C ASN A 74 8.65 -19.91 -19.96
N ALA A 75 9.90 -19.95 -20.47
CA ALA A 75 10.30 -19.21 -21.67
C ALA A 75 9.37 -19.41 -22.88
N GLU A 76 9.01 -20.67 -23.19
CA GLU A 76 8.09 -20.97 -24.30
C GLU A 76 6.67 -20.46 -24.05
N ALA A 77 6.17 -20.56 -22.81
CA ALA A 77 4.82 -20.12 -22.47
C ALA A 77 4.68 -18.59 -22.50
N TRP A 78 5.77 -17.86 -22.23
CA TRP A 78 5.75 -16.40 -22.14
C TRP A 78 6.22 -15.69 -23.41
N LYS A 79 6.82 -16.43 -24.34
CA LYS A 79 7.38 -15.94 -25.60
C LYS A 79 6.47 -14.95 -26.34
N ASP A 80 5.19 -15.29 -26.46
CA ASP A 80 4.22 -14.54 -27.28
C ASP A 80 3.33 -13.59 -26.43
N LEU A 81 3.62 -13.42 -25.14
CA LEU A 81 2.90 -12.49 -24.26
C LEU A 81 3.35 -11.03 -24.51
N ALA A 82 2.39 -10.12 -24.38
CA ALA A 82 2.61 -8.68 -24.48
C ALA A 82 2.07 -7.96 -23.22
N PRO A 83 2.80 -6.96 -22.69
CA PRO A 83 4.12 -6.50 -23.13
C PRO A 83 5.24 -7.52 -22.84
N PRO A 84 6.43 -7.38 -23.47
CA PRO A 84 7.54 -8.32 -23.29
C PRO A 84 7.89 -8.56 -21.82
N SER A 85 8.19 -9.81 -21.46
CA SER A 85 8.50 -10.21 -20.08
C SER A 85 9.58 -9.34 -19.41
N GLU A 86 10.63 -8.97 -20.14
CA GLU A 86 11.68 -8.11 -19.58
C GLU A 86 11.22 -6.67 -19.29
N ASP A 87 10.29 -6.13 -20.09
CA ASP A 87 9.71 -4.81 -19.83
C ASP A 87 8.83 -4.86 -18.59
N VAL A 88 8.00 -5.90 -18.45
CA VAL A 88 7.19 -6.13 -17.24
C VAL A 88 8.08 -6.26 -16.01
N ARG A 89 9.16 -7.04 -16.09
CA ARG A 89 10.15 -7.20 -15.01
C ARG A 89 10.71 -5.85 -14.59
N LEU A 90 11.18 -5.04 -15.55
CA LEU A 90 11.80 -3.76 -15.25
C LEU A 90 10.80 -2.80 -14.60
N HIS A 91 9.56 -2.76 -15.09
CA HIS A 91 8.50 -1.95 -14.51
C HIS A 91 8.13 -2.40 -13.09
N LEU A 92 8.03 -3.72 -12.84
CA LEU A 92 7.76 -4.24 -11.50
C LEU A 92 8.88 -3.88 -10.52
N LEU A 93 10.14 -4.01 -10.93
CA LEU A 93 11.28 -3.57 -10.11
C LEU A 93 11.25 -2.06 -9.88
N HIS A 94 10.84 -1.25 -10.86
CA HIS A 94 10.66 0.18 -10.66
C HIS A 94 9.55 0.50 -9.66
N LEU A 95 8.43 -0.24 -9.66
CA LEU A 95 7.38 -0.09 -8.65
C LEU A 95 7.93 -0.32 -7.24
N ILE A 96 8.71 -1.39 -7.05
CA ILE A 96 9.36 -1.70 -5.77
C ILE A 96 10.39 -0.63 -5.42
N GLY A 97 11.23 -0.21 -6.35
CA GLY A 97 12.28 0.78 -6.08
C GLY A 97 11.77 2.20 -5.85
N ALA A 98 10.53 2.51 -6.26
CA ALA A 98 10.00 3.87 -6.24
C ALA A 98 8.87 4.11 -5.23
N HIS A 99 8.36 3.06 -4.54
CA HIS A 99 7.11 3.17 -3.79
C HIS A 99 7.16 4.15 -2.60
N HIS A 100 8.34 4.43 -2.04
CA HIS A 100 8.52 5.47 -1.01
C HIS A 100 8.36 6.90 -1.56
N GLY A 101 8.36 7.08 -2.89
CA GLY A 101 8.17 8.38 -3.52
C GLY A 101 9.47 9.14 -3.65
N GLU A 102 9.64 10.19 -2.85
CA GLU A 102 10.79 11.09 -2.93
C GLU A 102 12.02 10.54 -2.19
N PRO A 103 13.26 10.88 -2.60
CA PRO A 103 14.48 10.44 -1.93
C PRO A 103 14.52 10.77 -0.43
N GLU A 104 13.90 11.87 -0.02
CA GLU A 104 13.80 12.31 1.38
C GLU A 104 13.02 11.32 2.26
N PHE A 105 12.17 10.48 1.66
CA PHE A 105 11.46 9.40 2.35
C PHE A 105 12.19 8.05 2.26
N GLY A 106 13.45 8.05 1.82
CA GLY A 106 14.28 6.86 1.68
C GLY A 106 14.02 6.07 0.39
N SER A 107 13.35 6.68 -0.61
CA SER A 107 13.15 6.05 -1.92
C SER A 107 14.45 6.04 -2.74
N PRO A 108 14.93 4.88 -3.24
CA PRO A 108 16.09 4.82 -4.14
C PRO A 108 15.91 5.61 -5.44
N VAL A 109 14.68 5.63 -5.96
CA VAL A 109 14.30 6.37 -7.17
C VAL A 109 12.92 6.98 -7.01
N SER A 110 12.65 8.08 -7.71
CA SER A 110 11.30 8.66 -7.74
C SER A 110 10.34 7.88 -8.64
N PRO A 111 9.01 7.92 -8.39
CA PRO A 111 8.01 7.38 -9.29
C PRO A 111 8.12 8.02 -10.68
N LYS A 112 8.18 7.20 -11.73
CA LYS A 112 8.37 7.63 -13.14
C LYS A 112 7.30 7.09 -14.09
N THR A 113 6.37 6.30 -13.57
CA THR A 113 5.22 5.77 -14.33
C THR A 113 3.93 6.08 -13.57
N PRO A 114 2.77 6.11 -14.25
CA PRO A 114 1.48 6.25 -13.60
C PRO A 114 1.25 5.20 -12.50
N GLU A 115 1.64 3.95 -12.72
CA GLU A 115 1.51 2.87 -11.75
C GLU A 115 2.41 3.09 -10.52
N ALA A 116 3.65 3.57 -10.71
CA ALA A 116 4.55 3.88 -9.59
C ALA A 116 3.99 5.01 -8.74
N MET A 117 3.44 6.05 -9.38
CA MET A 117 2.83 7.17 -8.71
C MET A 117 1.57 6.75 -7.95
N ALA A 118 0.72 5.94 -8.59
CA ALA A 118 -0.48 5.38 -7.96
C ALA A 118 -0.12 4.50 -6.77
N LEU A 119 0.87 3.60 -6.90
CA LEU A 119 1.33 2.74 -5.81
C LEU A 119 1.80 3.56 -4.61
N HIS A 120 2.65 4.56 -4.82
CA HIS A 120 3.14 5.45 -3.77
C HIS A 120 1.98 6.12 -3.00
N TYR A 121 1.01 6.69 -3.72
CA TYR A 121 -0.12 7.35 -3.06
C TYR A 121 -1.08 6.38 -2.39
N ILE A 122 -1.30 5.20 -2.98
CA ILE A 122 -2.12 4.15 -2.37
C ILE A 122 -1.49 3.69 -1.05
N ASP A 123 -0.19 3.41 -1.05
CA ASP A 123 0.54 2.99 0.15
C ASP A 123 0.47 4.05 1.25
N ASN A 124 0.79 5.30 0.91
CA ASN A 124 0.74 6.39 1.87
C ASN A 124 -0.67 6.60 2.43
N LEU A 125 -1.70 6.57 1.57
CA LEU A 125 -3.08 6.75 2.02
C LEU A 125 -3.52 5.64 2.97
N ASP A 126 -3.27 4.37 2.62
CA ASP A 126 -3.63 3.21 3.43
C ASP A 126 -2.95 3.28 4.81
N ALA A 127 -1.63 3.54 4.83
CA ALA A 127 -0.84 3.67 6.04
C ALA A 127 -1.34 4.82 6.94
N ARG A 128 -1.61 6.00 6.36
CA ARG A 128 -2.08 7.16 7.12
C ARG A 128 -3.47 6.95 7.72
N LEU A 129 -4.39 6.35 6.96
CA LEU A 129 -5.73 6.06 7.46
C LEU A 129 -5.71 5.01 8.55
N GLU A 130 -4.86 3.98 8.44
CA GLU A 130 -4.67 2.99 9.50
C GLU A 130 -4.11 3.63 10.78
N MET A 131 -3.13 4.53 10.65
CA MET A 131 -2.61 5.27 11.81
C MET A 131 -3.67 6.13 12.50
N PHE A 132 -4.59 6.75 11.75
CA PHE A 132 -5.72 7.46 12.36
C PHE A 132 -6.66 6.49 13.08
N ALA A 133 -7.02 5.37 12.44
CA ALA A 133 -7.93 4.37 13.01
C ALA A 133 -7.37 3.80 14.32
N THR A 134 -6.12 3.34 14.29
CA THR A 134 -5.40 2.85 15.48
C THR A 134 -5.17 3.96 16.51
N GLY A 135 -4.84 5.17 16.07
CA GLY A 135 -4.64 6.31 16.96
C GLY A 135 -5.88 6.68 17.77
N TYR A 136 -7.09 6.63 17.18
CA TYR A 136 -8.33 6.93 17.91
C TYR A 136 -8.65 5.92 19.02
N THR A 137 -8.08 4.71 18.98
CA THR A 137 -8.31 3.67 19.99
C THR A 137 -7.20 3.60 21.03
N THR A 138 -5.97 3.96 20.65
CA THR A 138 -4.77 3.74 21.49
C THR A 138 -4.14 5.02 22.02
N ALA A 139 -4.31 6.17 21.36
CA ALA A 139 -3.66 7.40 21.77
C ALA A 139 -4.32 7.99 23.01
N LYS A 140 -3.51 8.64 23.86
CA LYS A 140 -3.97 9.29 25.09
C LYS A 140 -4.99 10.39 24.77
N PRO A 141 -6.18 10.38 25.38
CA PRO A 141 -7.12 11.50 25.27
C PRO A 141 -6.55 12.77 25.93
N LEU A 142 -6.56 13.89 25.21
CA LEU A 142 -6.16 15.21 25.69
C LEU A 142 -7.39 16.08 26.00
N ALA A 143 -8.46 15.91 25.22
CA ALA A 143 -9.76 16.53 25.41
C ALA A 143 -10.86 15.68 24.74
N ALA A 144 -12.14 16.07 24.85
CA ALA A 144 -13.29 15.28 24.40
C ALA A 144 -13.21 14.73 22.97
N ARG A 145 -12.52 15.43 22.05
CA ARG A 145 -12.31 15.00 20.66
C ARG A 145 -10.85 15.04 20.21
N ILE A 146 -9.92 15.28 21.13
CA ILE A 146 -8.51 15.50 20.82
C ILE A 146 -7.69 14.42 21.51
N PHE A 147 -6.87 13.72 20.74
CA PHE A 147 -5.95 12.68 21.21
C PHE A 147 -4.52 13.09 20.90
N ASP A 148 -3.59 12.54 21.67
CA ASP A 148 -2.17 12.80 21.49
C ASP A 148 -1.69 12.38 20.09
N ARG A 149 -0.59 12.98 19.64
CA ARG A 149 -0.05 12.80 18.30
C ARG A 149 0.50 11.39 18.11
N VAL A 150 0.10 10.74 17.02
CA VAL A 150 0.73 9.50 16.51
C VAL A 150 1.71 9.87 15.40
N ARG A 151 3.00 9.60 15.58
CA ARG A 151 4.01 9.85 14.54
C ARG A 151 3.94 8.78 13.45
N PRO A 152 4.21 9.11 12.17
CA PRO A 152 4.56 10.44 11.62
C PRO A 152 3.38 11.36 11.23
N LEU A 153 2.15 11.22 11.76
CA LEU A 153 1.06 12.18 11.43
C LEU A 153 1.44 13.61 11.89
N PRO A 154 0.94 14.68 11.23
CA PRO A 154 1.45 16.04 11.42
C PRO A 154 1.10 16.67 12.77
N GLY A 155 0.14 16.15 13.52
CA GLY A 155 -0.29 16.75 14.79
C GLY A 155 -1.17 15.83 15.64
N ASN A 156 -1.80 16.43 16.66
CA ASN A 156 -2.78 15.76 17.52
C ASN A 156 -3.94 15.24 16.67
N LEU A 157 -4.46 14.07 17.04
CA LEU A 157 -5.58 13.49 16.31
C LEU A 157 -6.86 14.14 16.78
N VAL A 158 -7.72 14.52 15.84
CA VAL A 158 -9.05 15.03 16.14
C VAL A 158 -10.07 14.05 15.59
N LYS A 159 -11.03 13.63 16.43
CA LYS A 159 -12.09 12.70 16.01
C LYS A 159 -12.89 13.31 14.86
N SER A 160 -13.04 12.57 13.76
CA SER A 160 -13.88 12.97 12.62
C SER A 160 -15.32 13.24 13.03
N LEU A 161 -16.05 14.00 12.21
CA LEU A 161 -17.48 14.20 12.37
C LEU A 161 -18.24 12.91 12.06
N ASP A 162 -19.39 12.74 12.70
CA ASP A 162 -20.31 11.67 12.34
C ASP A 162 -20.80 11.88 10.90
N LYS A 163 -21.02 10.78 10.19
CA LYS A 163 -21.62 10.85 8.86
C LYS A 163 -23.05 11.38 8.99
N PHE A 164 -23.40 12.36 8.15
CA PHE A 164 -24.79 12.80 8.06
C PHE A 164 -25.66 11.60 7.67
N GLN A 165 -26.66 11.32 8.48
CA GLN A 165 -27.71 10.38 8.16
C GLN A 165 -28.94 11.18 7.79
N GLN A 166 -29.39 11.04 6.54
CA GLN A 166 -30.68 11.61 6.16
C GLN A 166 -31.74 10.90 7.00
N PRO A 167 -32.63 11.63 7.69
CA PRO A 167 -33.71 11.00 8.45
C PRO A 167 -34.48 10.13 7.46
N SER A 168 -34.60 8.83 7.75
CA SER A 168 -35.40 7.92 6.95
C SER A 168 -36.75 8.58 6.75
N SER A 169 -37.17 8.79 5.51
CA SER A 169 -38.53 9.23 5.23
C SER A 169 -39.43 8.23 5.94
N ALA A 170 -40.04 8.65 7.05
CA ALA A 170 -41.10 7.89 7.66
C ALA A 170 -42.09 7.64 6.51
N THR A 171 -42.26 6.38 6.13
CA THR A 171 -43.38 5.92 5.32
C THR A 171 -44.59 6.65 5.85
N LYS A 172 -45.11 7.61 5.07
CA LYS A 172 -46.46 8.11 5.29
C LYS A 172 -47.30 6.85 5.35
N LYS A 173 -47.92 6.59 6.50
CA LYS A 173 -48.98 5.59 6.56
C LYS A 173 -50.05 6.08 5.60
N ASP A 174 -50.07 5.50 4.40
CA ASP A 174 -51.25 5.54 3.57
C ASP A 174 -52.39 4.93 4.40
N GLY A 175 -53.43 5.73 4.58
CA GLY A 175 -54.70 5.30 5.16
C GLY A 175 -54.79 5.44 6.68
N GLN A 176 -55.28 6.60 7.13
CA GLN A 176 -56.59 6.62 7.79
C GLN A 176 -57.21 8.01 7.72
N LEU A 177 -58.43 8.01 7.17
CA LEU A 177 -59.37 9.10 7.04
C LEU A 177 -59.70 9.71 8.41
N LEU A 178 -59.67 11.05 8.50
CA LEU A 178 -60.82 11.86 8.90
C LEU A 178 -60.81 13.13 8.04
#